data_AF-A0A962SLR9-F1
#
_entry.id   AF-A0A962SLR9-F1
#
_cell.length_a   1.000
_cell.length_b   1.000
_cell.length_c   1.000
_cell.angle_alpha   90.00
_cell.angle_beta   90.00
_cell.angle_gamma   90.00
#
_symmetry.space_group_name_H-M   'P 1'
#
loop_
_entity.id
_entity.type
_entity.pdbx_description
1 polymer ?
#
loop_
_entity_poly.entity_id
_entity_poly.type
_entity_poly.pdbx_seq_one_letter_code
_entity_poly.pdbx_strand_id
1 'polypeptide(L)'
;MPFTRPLWLQIEDWTGQALHVLTLAGSEPVFRELDAAEIVLRLIDGAAYRLAEPKRPASGRFIQRNRAPRTRINYAVETAGAEISVELPFVSGVLADLSGNLDASPQPVADRKFIQIDADNFDAVMEGFLPRLELVVPDLLAGEGEFRIELAMRGMEDFSPESILRRYPALIQSGEMLSAILHHEAFQHLERSWRGLHYLVHNTETDEHLKIRVLNISKRELTRLMKRYSAGEWKQSPLFKKLYEEPFGMPGGEPYGCLVGDYPFDNTPADIELLAAMGRICAAIHAPFIAAASPALLGMASWQELGHPRDLTRIFMTPEYAQWRSLRESENSRYIALTLPRFLGRLPYGGGTNPIGILDTFDEITGEADAESYVWCNAAYAMAVNINRAFRTYGWCARIRGVESGGVVEGLPVHSFHTNEGRVELKSPTEISITDRREAELEKLGFLPLLHRPNSDTAVFIGAQSLYQPPRFDHPEASANAAIAARLPFIFVCSRFAHYLMAISRDRVGAFKEIKALERWLNQWVSQYVDPEPGSSTGEARAGKPLAAAEVVLEESGEALGFLNAQVFLQPSYQLEGLTAAMRIDLILPYA
;
A
#
# COMPACT_ATOMS: atom_id res chain seq x y z
N MET A 1 9.56 0.56 -39.95
CA MET A 1 9.36 0.90 -41.37
C MET A 1 10.65 0.57 -42.12
N PRO A 2 10.62 -0.06 -43.31
CA PRO A 2 11.84 -0.25 -44.09
C PRO A 2 12.33 1.12 -44.60
N PHE A 3 13.62 1.41 -44.43
CA PHE A 3 14.22 2.68 -44.86
C PHE A 3 14.20 2.78 -46.39
N THR A 4 13.66 3.87 -46.93
CA THR A 4 13.52 4.11 -48.38
C THR A 4 14.77 4.68 -49.04
N ARG A 5 15.86 4.88 -48.29
CA ARG A 5 17.18 5.32 -48.76
C ARG A 5 18.29 4.55 -48.03
N PRO A 6 19.44 4.27 -48.68
CA PRO A 6 20.57 3.64 -48.02
C PRO A 6 21.12 4.57 -46.93
N LEU A 7 21.11 4.09 -45.69
CA LEU A 7 21.74 4.78 -44.56
C LEU A 7 23.21 4.38 -44.47
N TRP A 8 24.09 5.36 -44.28
CA TRP A 8 25.49 5.12 -44.00
C TRP A 8 25.74 5.34 -42.51
N LEU A 9 26.24 4.31 -41.82
CA LEU A 9 26.59 4.35 -40.40
C LEU A 9 28.11 4.27 -40.25
N GLN A 10 28.70 5.24 -39.57
CA GLN A 10 30.11 5.20 -39.18
C GLN A 10 30.21 4.70 -37.74
N ILE A 11 31.02 3.66 -37.55
CA ILE A 11 31.41 3.15 -36.24
C ILE A 11 32.74 3.80 -35.90
N GLU A 12 32.78 4.51 -34.78
CA GLU A 12 34.00 5.12 -34.24
C GLU A 12 34.35 4.46 -32.92
N ASP A 13 35.65 4.40 -32.61
CA ASP A 13 36.08 4.16 -31.23
C ASP A 13 35.86 5.42 -30.36
N TRP A 14 36.10 5.27 -29.06
CA TRP A 14 36.00 6.35 -28.08
C TRP A 14 36.94 7.54 -28.35
N THR A 15 37.95 7.37 -29.23
CA THR A 15 38.86 8.45 -29.65
C THR A 15 38.37 9.22 -30.88
N GLY A 16 37.26 8.79 -31.49
CA GLY A 16 36.69 9.39 -32.69
C GLY A 16 37.36 8.91 -33.98
N GLN A 17 38.16 7.84 -33.92
CA GLN A 17 38.76 7.24 -35.12
C GLN A 17 37.74 6.31 -35.80
N ALA A 18 37.54 6.49 -37.10
CA ALA A 18 36.63 5.66 -37.88
C ALA A 18 37.15 4.22 -37.96
N LEU A 19 36.40 3.29 -37.38
CA LEU A 19 36.69 1.86 -37.42
C LEU A 19 36.06 1.21 -38.66
N HIS A 20 34.80 1.52 -38.97
CA HIS A 20 34.06 0.93 -40.10
C HIS A 20 32.94 1.85 -40.62
N VAL A 21 32.58 1.67 -41.90
CA VAL A 21 31.40 2.31 -42.53
C VAL A 21 30.47 1.21 -43.06
N LEU A 22 29.21 1.21 -42.61
CA LEU A 22 28.19 0.24 -43.00
C LEU A 22 27.12 0.91 -43.86
N THR A 23 26.63 0.20 -44.88
CA THR A 23 25.50 0.61 -45.70
C THR A 23 24.29 -0.25 -45.35
N LEU A 24 23.23 0.35 -44.80
CA LEU A 24 21.97 -0.33 -44.56
C LEU A 24 21.10 -0.25 -45.81
N ALA A 25 21.16 -1.28 -46.66
CA ALA A 25 20.24 -1.48 -47.77
C ALA A 25 19.49 -2.81 -47.55
N GLY A 26 18.16 -2.74 -47.56
CA GLY A 26 17.18 -3.84 -47.54
C GLY A 26 17.70 -5.26 -47.21
N SER A 27 17.25 -5.75 -46.05
CA SER A 27 17.43 -7.09 -45.42
C SER A 27 18.69 -7.30 -44.56
N GLU A 28 18.40 -7.54 -43.27
CA GLU A 28 19.22 -7.87 -42.08
C GLU A 28 20.70 -7.45 -42.02
N PRO A 29 21.10 -6.57 -41.08
CA PRO A 29 22.51 -6.36 -40.78
C PRO A 29 23.11 -7.57 -40.05
N VAL A 30 24.16 -8.16 -40.64
CA VAL A 30 24.99 -9.16 -39.98
C VAL A 30 25.92 -8.46 -38.98
N PHE A 31 25.60 -8.55 -37.69
CA PHE A 31 26.52 -8.13 -36.62
C PHE A 31 27.53 -9.25 -36.38
N ARG A 32 28.83 -9.00 -36.62
CA ARG A 32 29.91 -9.80 -36.04
C ARG A 32 30.30 -9.17 -34.70
N GLU A 33 30.49 -9.99 -33.68
CA GLU A 33 30.89 -9.57 -32.32
C GLU A 33 32.07 -8.59 -32.35
N LEU A 34 31.90 -7.44 -31.70
CA LEU A 34 32.93 -6.42 -31.50
C LEU A 34 33.20 -6.34 -30.00
N ASP A 35 34.36 -6.84 -29.57
CA ASP A 35 34.88 -6.66 -28.20
C ASP A 35 35.44 -5.23 -28.06
N ALA A 36 34.57 -4.28 -27.73
CA ALA A 36 34.97 -2.95 -27.27
C ALA A 36 33.91 -2.36 -26.35
N ALA A 37 34.33 -1.91 -25.15
CA ALA A 37 33.47 -1.52 -24.04
C ALA A 37 32.58 -0.28 -24.30
N GLU A 38 32.83 0.50 -25.36
CA GLU A 38 32.01 1.65 -25.75
C GLU A 38 32.07 1.84 -27.27
N ILE A 39 30.93 1.73 -27.95
CA ILE A 39 30.79 1.97 -29.39
C ILE A 39 29.86 3.17 -29.61
N VAL A 40 30.30 4.13 -30.42
CA VAL A 40 29.50 5.29 -30.83
C VAL A 40 29.04 5.11 -32.27
N LEU A 41 27.73 5.14 -32.50
CA LEU A 41 27.13 5.09 -33.85
C LEU A 41 26.80 6.50 -34.32
N ARG A 42 27.36 6.92 -35.46
CA ARG A 42 27.00 8.19 -36.11
C ARG A 42 26.35 7.95 -37.48
N LEU A 43 25.21 8.60 -37.69
CA LEU A 43 24.57 8.70 -39.01
C LEU A 43 25.34 9.69 -39.89
N ILE A 44 25.75 9.25 -41.07
CA ILE A 44 26.35 10.12 -42.09
C ILE A 44 25.22 10.70 -42.95
N ASP A 45 24.47 11.63 -42.39
CA ASP A 45 23.73 12.62 -43.17
C ASP A 45 23.70 13.89 -42.33
N GLY A 46 24.03 15.04 -42.92
CA GLY A 46 24.50 16.27 -42.26
C GLY A 46 23.56 17.00 -41.27
N ALA A 47 22.64 16.29 -40.61
CA ALA A 47 21.83 16.76 -39.50
C ALA A 47 22.42 16.26 -38.17
N ALA A 48 22.96 17.19 -37.37
CA ALA A 48 23.47 16.89 -36.03
C ALA A 48 22.31 16.60 -35.06
N TYR A 49 22.09 15.33 -34.73
CA TYR A 49 21.25 14.95 -33.59
C TYR A 49 22.13 14.85 -32.35
N ARG A 50 21.94 15.77 -31.40
CA ARG A 50 22.59 15.70 -30.08
C ARG A 50 21.91 14.57 -29.31
N LEU A 51 22.55 13.41 -29.23
CA LEU A 51 22.17 12.40 -28.25
C LEU A 51 22.36 13.04 -26.87
N ALA A 52 21.26 13.21 -26.14
CA ALA A 52 21.31 13.69 -24.77
C ALA A 52 22.21 12.73 -23.98
N GLU A 53 23.18 13.28 -23.24
CA GLU A 53 23.98 12.53 -22.28
C GLU A 53 23.04 11.63 -21.45
N PRO A 54 23.40 10.37 -21.17
CA PRO A 54 22.66 9.56 -20.23
C PRO A 54 22.74 10.29 -18.89
N LYS A 55 21.68 11.01 -18.53
CA LYS A 55 21.51 11.51 -17.18
C LYS A 55 21.62 10.28 -16.28
N ARG A 56 22.63 10.26 -15.40
CA ARG A 56 22.64 9.38 -14.23
C ARG A 56 21.23 9.35 -13.66
N PRO A 57 20.66 8.16 -13.36
CA PRO A 57 19.34 8.13 -12.77
C PRO A 57 19.44 8.87 -11.44
N ALA A 58 18.91 10.10 -11.42
CA ALA A 58 18.58 10.74 -10.17
C ALA A 58 17.47 9.88 -9.58
N SER A 59 17.79 9.21 -8.47
CA SER A 59 16.81 8.58 -7.60
C SER A 59 15.69 9.60 -7.33
N GLY A 60 14.47 9.28 -7.77
CA GLY A 60 13.27 10.05 -7.41
C GLY A 60 12.75 11.07 -8.43
N ARG A 61 12.67 10.76 -9.73
CA ARG A 61 11.87 11.57 -10.67
C ARG A 61 10.83 10.73 -11.42
N PHE A 62 9.60 10.75 -10.90
CA PHE A 62 8.41 10.29 -11.60
C PHE A 62 8.33 10.98 -12.98
N ILE A 63 8.23 10.19 -14.05
CA ILE A 63 7.87 10.71 -15.37
C ILE A 63 6.45 11.26 -15.25
N GLN A 64 6.31 12.58 -15.18
CA GLN A 64 5.03 13.28 -15.28
C GLN A 64 4.46 13.02 -16.68
N ARG A 65 3.72 11.91 -16.84
CA ARG A 65 2.67 11.85 -17.87
C ARG A 65 1.73 13.02 -17.58
N ASN A 66 1.37 13.78 -18.60
CA ASN A 66 0.34 14.80 -18.51
C ASN A 66 -0.98 14.10 -18.13
N ARG A 67 -1.34 14.13 -16.84
CA ARG A 67 -2.51 13.42 -16.29
C ARG A 67 -3.74 14.32 -16.45
N ALA A 68 -4.87 13.74 -16.85
CA ALA A 68 -6.15 14.43 -16.83
C ALA A 68 -6.45 14.96 -15.41
N PRO A 69 -7.15 16.11 -15.27
CA PRO A 69 -7.47 16.64 -13.96
C PRO A 69 -8.29 15.64 -13.15
N ARG A 70 -7.90 15.42 -11.89
CA ARG A 70 -8.63 14.52 -10.96
C ARG A 70 -10.09 14.96 -10.82
N THR A 71 -11.00 14.01 -10.67
CA THR A 71 -12.37 14.33 -10.26
C THR A 71 -12.33 14.96 -8.88
N ARG A 72 -12.89 16.17 -8.75
CA ARG A 72 -13.10 16.82 -7.45
C ARG A 72 -14.51 16.50 -7.00
N ILE A 73 -14.63 15.92 -5.81
CA ILE A 73 -15.93 15.67 -5.18
C ILE A 73 -16.22 16.87 -4.31
N ASN A 74 -17.27 17.62 -4.61
CA ASN A 74 -17.63 18.81 -3.86
C ASN A 74 -19.14 18.92 -3.67
N TYR A 75 -19.54 19.72 -2.70
CA TYR A 75 -20.93 20.14 -2.52
C TYR A 75 -20.96 21.61 -2.16
N ALA A 76 -22.07 22.26 -2.47
CA ALA A 76 -22.25 23.67 -2.24
C ALA A 76 -23.03 23.93 -0.95
N VAL A 77 -22.51 24.86 -0.15
CA VAL A 77 -23.12 25.33 1.10
C VAL A 77 -23.34 26.84 1.01
N GLU A 78 -24.54 27.29 1.35
CA GLU A 78 -24.83 28.72 1.47
C GLU A 78 -24.38 29.21 2.84
N THR A 79 -23.40 30.13 2.88
CA THR A 79 -22.92 30.78 4.10
C THR A 79 -22.93 32.28 3.90
N ALA A 80 -23.62 33.01 4.79
CA ALA A 80 -23.68 34.48 4.77
C ALA A 80 -24.09 35.10 3.41
N GLY A 81 -24.95 34.41 2.65
CA GLY A 81 -25.46 34.88 1.35
C GLY A 81 -24.54 34.57 0.15
N ALA A 82 -23.44 33.83 0.35
CA ALA A 82 -22.57 33.33 -0.71
C ALA A 82 -22.56 31.79 -0.74
N GLU A 83 -22.46 31.22 -1.95
CA GLU A 83 -22.33 29.78 -2.16
C GLU A 83 -20.85 29.39 -2.12
N ILE A 84 -20.47 28.58 -1.12
CA ILE A 84 -19.11 28.09 -0.92
C ILE A 84 -19.05 26.62 -1.33
N SER A 85 -18.08 26.27 -2.16
CA SER A 85 -17.81 24.87 -2.54
C SER A 85 -16.92 24.20 -1.50
N VAL A 86 -17.40 23.12 -0.89
CA VAL A 86 -16.68 22.34 0.11
C VAL A 86 -16.17 21.03 -0.52
N GLU A 87 -14.87 20.78 -0.39
CA GLU A 87 -14.21 19.54 -0.76
C GLU A 87 -13.52 18.94 0.48
N LEU A 88 -13.88 17.72 0.85
CA LEU A 88 -13.24 17.03 1.97
C LEU A 88 -11.86 16.51 1.54
N PRO A 89 -10.80 16.59 2.35
CA PRO A 89 -9.55 15.90 2.04
C PRO A 89 -9.71 14.38 2.20
N PHE A 90 -8.75 13.62 1.67
CA PHE A 90 -8.55 12.22 1.96
C PHE A 90 -7.39 12.10 2.94
N VAL A 91 -7.68 11.62 4.14
CA VAL A 91 -6.67 11.46 5.19
C VAL A 91 -6.34 9.98 5.39
N SER A 92 -5.10 9.60 5.15
CA SER A 92 -4.57 8.25 5.42
C SER A 92 -4.02 8.22 6.84
N GLY A 93 -4.74 7.57 7.75
CA GLY A 93 -4.31 7.40 9.14
C GLY A 93 -3.37 6.21 9.28
N VAL A 94 -2.29 6.34 10.04
CA VAL A 94 -1.32 5.26 10.32
C VAL A 94 -1.27 5.00 11.82
N LEU A 95 -1.40 3.72 12.20
CA LEU A 95 -1.19 3.22 13.56
C LEU A 95 0.07 2.34 13.53
N ALA A 96 1.13 2.74 14.22
CA ALA A 96 2.40 2.02 14.20
C ALA A 96 3.14 2.13 15.54
N ASP A 97 3.98 1.14 15.84
CA ASP A 97 4.91 1.21 16.97
C ASP A 97 6.21 1.89 16.53
N LEU A 98 6.44 3.11 17.00
CA LEU A 98 7.53 3.97 16.52
C LEU A 98 8.52 4.37 17.62
N SER A 99 8.36 3.86 18.85
CA SER A 99 9.13 4.31 20.02
C SER A 99 10.35 3.44 20.34
N GLY A 100 10.36 2.19 19.89
CA GLY A 100 11.37 1.19 20.28
C GLY A 100 11.10 0.57 21.67
N ASN A 101 12.05 -0.23 22.17
CA ASN A 101 11.87 -1.09 23.34
C ASN A 101 12.13 -0.38 24.69
N LEU A 102 12.76 0.79 24.67
CA LEU A 102 12.97 1.63 25.85
C LEU A 102 11.76 2.54 26.18
N ASP A 103 10.62 2.33 25.48
CA ASP A 103 9.32 2.98 25.66
C ASP A 103 9.42 4.44 26.17
N ALA A 104 9.95 5.32 25.32
CA ALA A 104 10.07 6.74 25.63
C ALA A 104 8.74 7.50 25.48
N SER A 105 7.62 6.82 25.15
CA SER A 105 6.33 7.48 24.89
C SER A 105 5.70 7.93 26.22
N PRO A 106 5.80 9.21 26.62
CA PRO A 106 5.55 9.61 28.01
C PRO A 106 4.05 9.78 28.32
N GLN A 107 3.16 9.62 27.34
CA GLN A 107 1.77 10.04 27.44
C GLN A 107 0.78 8.86 27.27
N PRO A 108 -0.30 8.81 28.06
CA PRO A 108 -1.43 7.92 27.82
C PRO A 108 -2.00 8.08 26.41
N VAL A 109 -2.52 6.99 25.82
CA VAL A 109 -3.12 7.01 24.47
C VAL A 109 -4.22 8.07 24.32
N ALA A 110 -4.92 8.43 25.40
CA ALA A 110 -5.94 9.46 25.37
C ALA A 110 -5.40 10.86 25.05
N ASP A 111 -4.17 11.16 25.47
CA ASP A 111 -3.54 12.48 25.32
C ASP A 111 -2.71 12.59 24.03
N ARG A 112 -2.34 11.45 23.43
CA ARG A 112 -1.64 11.40 22.14
C ARG A 112 -2.52 11.94 21.02
N LYS A 113 -1.93 12.62 20.03
CA LYS A 113 -2.64 13.13 18.86
C LYS A 113 -2.12 12.45 17.60
N PHE A 114 -2.99 12.37 16.59
CA PHE A 114 -2.54 12.08 15.24
C PHE A 114 -1.72 13.27 14.72
N ILE A 115 -0.48 13.00 14.32
CA ILE A 115 0.45 14.00 13.81
C ILE A 115 0.44 13.92 12.28
N GLN A 116 0.21 15.04 11.60
CA GLN A 116 0.34 15.09 10.14
C GLN A 116 1.81 14.96 9.75
N ILE A 117 2.10 14.07 8.80
CA ILE A 117 3.44 13.77 8.33
C ILE A 117 3.50 13.83 6.80
N ASP A 118 4.56 14.42 6.27
CA ASP A 118 4.91 14.50 4.86
C ASP A 118 6.43 14.38 4.69
N ALA A 119 6.92 14.50 3.45
CA ALA A 119 8.35 14.36 3.17
C ALA A 119 9.19 15.52 3.75
N ASP A 120 8.61 16.69 3.97
CA ASP A 120 9.33 17.88 4.45
C ASP A 120 9.49 17.86 5.97
N ASN A 121 8.55 17.25 6.71
CA ASN A 121 8.58 17.19 8.17
C ASN A 121 8.91 15.81 8.76
N PHE A 122 9.24 14.81 7.92
CA PHE A 122 9.43 13.41 8.34
C PHE A 122 10.39 13.26 9.52
N ASP A 123 11.61 13.80 9.40
CA ASP A 123 12.65 13.69 10.44
C ASP A 123 12.25 14.42 11.73
N ALA A 124 11.54 15.55 11.63
CA ALA A 124 11.04 16.27 12.79
C ALA A 124 9.97 15.48 13.55
N VAL A 125 9.09 14.75 12.84
CA VAL A 125 8.12 13.84 13.45
C VAL A 125 8.83 12.65 14.09
N MET A 126 9.86 12.10 13.43
CA MET A 126 10.68 11.02 13.95
C MET A 126 11.40 11.42 15.24
N GLU A 127 12.10 12.54 15.25
CA GLU A 127 12.75 13.08 16.43
C GLU A 127 11.74 13.34 17.56
N GLY A 128 10.54 13.84 17.23
CA GLY A 128 9.47 14.10 18.19
C GLY A 128 8.93 12.85 18.91
N PHE A 129 9.00 11.67 18.28
CA PHE A 129 8.66 10.40 18.93
C PHE A 129 9.78 9.82 19.80
N LEU A 130 10.98 10.38 19.72
CA LEU A 130 12.17 9.95 20.47
C LEU A 130 12.41 8.42 20.44
N PRO A 131 12.52 7.77 19.26
CA PRO A 131 12.76 6.34 19.17
C PRO A 131 14.06 5.93 19.87
N ARG A 132 13.98 4.96 20.79
CA ARG A 132 15.13 4.46 21.55
C ARG A 132 15.16 2.94 21.66
N LEU A 133 16.36 2.39 21.55
CA LEU A 133 16.63 0.96 21.70
C LEU A 133 17.74 0.72 22.71
N GLU A 134 17.52 -0.23 23.61
CA GLU A 134 18.58 -0.91 24.35
C GLU A 134 18.73 -2.31 23.77
N LEU A 135 19.91 -2.64 23.28
CA LEU A 135 20.22 -3.93 22.68
C LEU A 135 21.35 -4.61 23.46
N VAL A 136 21.24 -5.92 23.59
CA VAL A 136 22.26 -6.77 24.19
C VAL A 136 22.69 -7.78 23.13
N VAL A 137 23.95 -7.74 22.73
CA VAL A 137 24.52 -8.64 21.72
C VAL A 137 25.73 -9.39 22.31
N PRO A 138 26.10 -10.57 21.79
CA PRO A 138 27.31 -11.26 22.23
C PRO A 138 28.56 -10.38 22.03
N ASP A 139 29.45 -10.33 23.03
CA ASP A 139 30.72 -9.60 22.92
C ASP A 139 31.79 -10.45 22.23
N LEU A 140 31.85 -10.34 20.90
CA LEU A 140 32.84 -11.06 20.08
C LEU A 140 34.23 -10.39 20.09
N LEU A 141 34.35 -9.16 20.62
CA LEU A 141 35.64 -8.48 20.76
C LEU A 141 36.39 -8.98 22.01
N ALA A 142 35.67 -9.16 23.11
CA ALA A 142 36.21 -9.73 24.35
C ALA A 142 36.29 -11.26 24.33
N GLY A 143 35.55 -11.92 23.42
CA GLY A 143 35.50 -13.38 23.26
C GLY A 143 34.54 -14.08 24.23
N GLU A 144 34.12 -13.41 25.31
CA GLU A 144 33.10 -13.86 26.26
C GLU A 144 32.31 -12.65 26.79
N GLY A 145 31.00 -12.82 27.03
CA GLY A 145 30.14 -11.81 27.68
C GLY A 145 29.09 -11.17 26.78
N GLU A 146 28.47 -10.11 27.30
CA GLU A 146 27.42 -9.32 26.63
C GLU A 146 27.90 -7.90 26.37
N PHE A 147 27.69 -7.41 25.15
CA PHE A 147 27.90 -6.03 24.75
C PHE A 147 26.56 -5.30 24.71
N ARG A 148 26.41 -4.26 25.54
CA ARG A 148 25.18 -3.47 25.62
C ARG A 148 25.34 -2.16 24.88
N ILE A 149 24.36 -1.83 24.05
CA ILE A 149 24.30 -0.56 23.34
C ILE A 149 22.95 0.11 23.52
N GLU A 150 23.00 1.43 23.65
CA GLU A 150 21.82 2.28 23.56
C GLU A 150 21.86 3.06 22.24
N LEU A 151 20.80 2.98 21.47
CA LEU A 151 20.62 3.70 20.20
C LEU A 151 19.42 4.63 20.34
N ALA A 152 19.56 5.84 19.83
CA ALA A 152 18.50 6.84 19.78
C ALA A 152 18.45 7.33 18.35
N MET A 153 17.29 7.24 17.71
CA MET A 153 17.14 7.54 16.29
C MET A 153 16.53 8.94 16.14
N ARG A 154 17.21 9.83 15.43
CA ARG A 154 16.73 11.18 15.11
C ARG A 154 16.31 11.30 13.64
N GLY A 155 16.93 10.50 12.78
CA GLY A 155 16.60 10.41 11.35
C GLY A 155 16.82 9.00 10.82
N MET A 156 16.48 8.79 9.54
CA MET A 156 16.60 7.48 8.88
C MET A 156 18.06 7.00 8.75
N GLU A 157 19.00 7.93 8.70
CA GLU A 157 20.44 7.68 8.66
C GLU A 157 20.97 7.01 9.93
N ASP A 158 20.26 7.13 11.06
CA ASP A 158 20.68 6.50 12.32
C ASP A 158 20.49 4.97 12.33
N PHE A 159 19.72 4.43 11.38
CA PHE A 159 19.67 2.99 11.12
C PHE A 159 20.86 2.48 10.28
N SER A 160 21.75 3.38 9.83
CA SER A 160 22.91 2.95 9.04
C SER A 160 24.03 2.39 9.93
N PRO A 161 24.79 1.41 9.42
CA PRO A 161 26.01 0.93 10.08
C PRO A 161 26.98 2.07 10.36
N GLU A 162 27.06 3.06 9.47
CA GLU A 162 27.93 4.22 9.64
C GLU A 162 27.58 5.03 10.90
N SER A 163 26.30 5.29 11.16
CA SER A 163 25.87 6.01 12.37
C SER A 163 26.19 5.20 13.64
N ILE A 164 25.97 3.88 13.59
CA ILE A 164 26.31 2.97 14.70
C ILE A 164 27.81 2.99 14.99
N LEU A 165 28.66 2.90 13.95
CA LEU A 165 30.12 2.91 14.07
C LEU A 165 30.64 4.26 14.58
N ARG A 166 30.05 5.39 14.18
CA ARG A 166 30.41 6.71 14.71
C ARG A 166 30.15 6.81 16.21
N ARG A 167 29.07 6.18 16.69
CA ARG A 167 28.70 6.18 18.11
C ARG A 167 29.49 5.16 18.93
N TYR A 168 29.82 4.01 18.34
CA TYR A 168 30.57 2.92 18.96
C TYR A 168 31.77 2.50 18.07
N PRO A 169 32.86 3.30 18.01
CA PRO A 169 33.99 3.04 17.10
C PRO A 169 34.70 1.70 17.32
N ALA A 170 34.58 1.10 18.51
CA ALA A 170 35.14 -0.23 18.81
C ALA A 170 34.60 -1.32 17.86
N LEU A 171 33.37 -1.16 17.35
CA LEU A 171 32.72 -2.12 16.45
C LEU A 171 33.36 -2.17 15.05
N ILE A 172 34.20 -1.18 14.68
CA ILE A 172 34.93 -1.20 13.39
C ILE A 172 35.78 -2.47 13.25
N GLN A 173 36.24 -3.04 14.37
CA GLN A 173 37.08 -4.23 14.39
C GLN A 173 36.28 -5.55 14.21
N SER A 174 34.93 -5.51 14.25
CA SER A 174 34.08 -6.70 14.13
C SER A 174 32.81 -6.44 13.32
N GLY A 175 32.85 -6.80 12.03
CA GLY A 175 31.67 -6.82 11.17
C GLY A 175 30.60 -7.81 11.63
N GLU A 176 30.98 -8.88 12.32
CA GLU A 176 30.04 -9.86 12.88
C GLU A 176 29.17 -9.25 13.99
N MET A 177 29.77 -8.48 14.91
CA MET A 177 29.00 -7.77 15.93
C MET A 177 28.09 -6.70 15.32
N LEU A 178 28.59 -5.97 14.31
CA LEU A 178 27.77 -4.99 13.60
C LEU A 178 26.57 -5.66 12.92
N SER A 179 26.78 -6.80 12.26
CA SER A 179 25.68 -7.61 11.69
C SER A 179 24.72 -8.11 12.77
N ALA A 180 25.22 -8.58 13.92
CA ALA A 180 24.38 -9.01 15.04
C ALA A 180 23.49 -7.88 15.59
N ILE A 181 23.97 -6.63 15.58
CA ILE A 181 23.17 -5.44 15.95
C ILE A 181 22.09 -5.18 14.90
N LEU A 182 22.46 -5.15 13.61
CA LEU A 182 21.53 -4.91 12.51
C LEU A 182 20.45 -5.99 12.39
N HIS A 183 20.78 -7.24 12.76
CA HIS A 183 19.87 -8.38 12.74
C HIS A 183 19.15 -8.62 14.07
N HIS A 184 19.40 -7.80 15.08
CA HIS A 184 18.67 -7.90 16.34
C HIS A 184 17.18 -7.59 16.12
N GLU A 185 16.29 -8.44 16.62
CA GLU A 185 14.83 -8.35 16.38
C GLU A 185 14.26 -6.96 16.69
N ALA A 186 14.60 -6.41 17.87
CA ALA A 186 14.16 -5.07 18.26
C ALA A 186 14.67 -3.94 17.33
N PHE A 187 15.89 -4.06 16.79
CA PHE A 187 16.43 -3.10 15.82
C PHE A 187 15.68 -3.20 14.50
N GLN A 188 15.57 -4.40 13.94
CA GLN A 188 14.84 -4.62 12.69
C GLN A 188 13.35 -4.28 12.79
N HIS A 189 12.72 -4.46 13.96
CA HIS A 189 11.33 -4.09 14.19
C HIS A 189 11.14 -2.58 14.12
N LEU A 190 12.00 -1.81 14.80
CA LEU A 190 11.94 -0.36 14.75
C LEU A 190 12.30 0.16 13.34
N GLU A 191 13.34 -0.41 12.73
CA GLU A 191 13.78 -0.05 11.38
C GLU A 191 12.69 -0.33 10.34
N ARG A 192 12.06 -1.51 10.35
CA ARG A 192 11.02 -1.84 9.35
C ARG A 192 9.78 -0.94 9.48
N SER A 193 9.40 -0.54 10.70
CA SER A 193 8.25 0.33 10.91
C SER A 193 8.52 1.74 10.40
N TRP A 194 9.69 2.31 10.73
CA TRP A 194 10.12 3.60 10.20
C TRP A 194 10.36 3.58 8.69
N ARG A 195 10.99 2.53 8.15
CA ARG A 195 11.17 2.36 6.69
C ARG A 195 9.85 2.20 5.95
N GLY A 196 8.89 1.47 6.52
CA GLY A 196 7.56 1.32 5.96
C GLY A 196 6.79 2.65 5.92
N LEU A 197 6.83 3.43 7.00
CA LEU A 197 6.26 4.77 7.04
C LEU A 197 6.98 5.72 6.08
N HIS A 198 8.31 5.67 6.02
CA HIS A 198 9.12 6.42 5.07
C HIS A 198 8.73 6.09 3.63
N TYR A 199 8.55 4.80 3.31
CA TYR A 199 8.08 4.35 2.01
C TYR A 199 6.70 4.93 1.67
N LEU A 200 5.75 4.92 2.61
CA LEU A 200 4.42 5.50 2.39
C LEU A 200 4.49 7.00 2.10
N VAL A 201 5.25 7.75 2.91
CA VAL A 201 5.38 9.20 2.82
C VAL A 201 6.04 9.61 1.50
N HIS A 202 7.20 9.04 1.18
CA HIS A 202 7.99 9.44 0.01
C HIS A 202 7.40 8.97 -1.32
N ASN A 203 6.48 8.00 -1.29
CA ASN A 203 5.72 7.56 -2.47
C ASN A 203 4.31 8.16 -2.55
N THR A 204 3.99 9.13 -1.68
CA THR A 204 2.71 9.85 -1.70
C THR A 204 2.90 11.32 -2.02
N GLU A 205 2.21 11.81 -3.05
CA GLU A 205 2.11 13.25 -3.34
C GLU A 205 1.09 13.92 -2.41
N THR A 206 1.52 14.34 -1.22
CA THR A 206 0.64 15.02 -0.24
C THR A 206 0.38 16.49 -0.60
N ASP A 207 -0.83 16.97 -0.31
CA ASP A 207 -1.24 18.37 -0.46
C ASP A 207 -2.42 18.70 0.49
N GLU A 208 -3.11 19.81 0.27
CA GLU A 208 -4.30 20.19 1.06
C GLU A 208 -5.43 19.13 0.99
N HIS A 209 -5.47 18.33 -0.06
CA HIS A 209 -6.51 17.35 -0.33
C HIS A 209 -6.09 15.91 -0.01
N LEU A 210 -4.80 15.59 0.06
CA LEU A 210 -4.30 14.26 0.43
C LEU A 210 -3.27 14.39 1.56
N LYS A 211 -3.61 13.87 2.73
CA LYS A 211 -2.80 14.00 3.95
C LYS A 211 -2.50 12.64 4.56
N ILE A 212 -1.35 12.51 5.21
CA ILE A 212 -1.01 11.34 6.03
C ILE A 212 -0.95 11.81 7.48
N ARG A 213 -1.57 11.05 8.39
CA ARG A 213 -1.49 11.32 9.82
C ARG A 213 -1.13 10.06 10.60
N VAL A 214 -0.14 10.14 11.46
CA VAL A 214 0.38 9.00 12.22
C VAL A 214 0.07 9.12 13.71
N LEU A 215 -0.32 8.00 14.32
CA LEU A 215 -0.45 7.83 15.77
C LEU A 215 0.51 6.73 16.22
N ASN A 216 1.47 7.11 17.06
CA ASN A 216 2.39 6.16 17.68
C ASN A 216 1.68 5.38 18.80
N ILE A 217 1.43 4.11 18.54
CA ILE A 217 0.77 3.18 19.46
C ILE A 217 1.24 1.76 19.16
N SER A 218 1.71 1.04 20.17
CA SER A 218 2.08 -0.36 19.98
C SER A 218 0.83 -1.24 19.84
N LYS A 219 0.93 -2.37 19.12
CA LYS A 219 -0.16 -3.36 19.06
C LYS A 219 -0.62 -3.78 20.45
N ARG A 220 0.33 -3.95 21.38
CA ARG A 220 0.09 -4.34 22.78
C ARG A 220 -0.71 -3.29 23.54
N GLU A 221 -0.43 -2.00 23.34
CA GLU A 221 -1.22 -0.91 23.93
C GLU A 221 -2.61 -0.84 23.31
N LEU A 222 -2.70 -0.97 21.98
CA LEU A 222 -3.97 -0.97 21.26
C LEU A 222 -4.88 -2.12 21.71
N THR A 223 -4.36 -3.34 21.85
CA THR A 223 -5.10 -4.48 22.41
C THR A 223 -5.56 -4.20 23.83
N ARG A 224 -4.70 -3.67 24.71
CA ARG A 224 -5.06 -3.31 26.09
C ARG A 224 -6.15 -2.24 26.13
N LEU A 225 -6.06 -1.23 25.27
CA LEU A 225 -7.06 -0.18 25.13
C LEU A 225 -8.40 -0.78 24.73
N MET A 226 -8.45 -1.56 23.66
CA MET A 226 -9.72 -2.11 23.15
C MET A 226 -10.35 -3.13 24.09
N LYS A 227 -9.55 -3.89 24.85
CA LYS A 227 -10.07 -4.77 25.91
C LYS A 227 -10.78 -4.01 27.02
N ARG A 228 -10.24 -2.85 27.42
CA ARG A 228 -10.83 -2.00 28.46
C ARG A 228 -12.20 -1.44 28.07
N TYR A 229 -12.42 -1.17 26.78
CA TYR A 229 -13.67 -0.61 26.24
C TYR A 229 -14.49 -1.67 25.45
N SER A 230 -14.48 -2.92 25.91
CA SER A 230 -15.26 -4.00 25.30
C SER A 230 -16.76 -3.91 25.69
N ALA A 231 -17.61 -4.78 25.13
CA ALA A 231 -19.04 -4.92 25.49
C ALA A 231 -19.95 -3.67 25.35
N GLY A 232 -19.78 -2.89 24.28
CA GLY A 232 -20.71 -1.81 23.91
C GLY A 232 -20.21 -0.39 24.22
N GLU A 233 -19.18 -0.28 25.05
CA GLU A 233 -18.55 1.01 25.40
C GLU A 233 -17.42 1.43 24.45
N TRP A 234 -17.21 0.70 23.36
CA TRP A 234 -16.12 0.96 22.41
C TRP A 234 -16.19 2.37 21.79
N LYS A 235 -17.39 2.95 21.68
CA LYS A 235 -17.59 4.35 21.26
C LYS A 235 -17.03 5.38 22.25
N GLN A 236 -16.79 4.99 23.51
CA GLN A 236 -16.16 5.85 24.51
C GLN A 236 -14.63 5.72 24.51
N SER A 237 -14.08 4.78 23.72
CA SER A 237 -12.63 4.57 23.67
C SER A 237 -11.92 5.83 23.14
N PRO A 238 -10.74 6.17 23.68
CA PRO A 238 -9.97 7.31 23.20
C PRO A 238 -9.62 7.24 21.70
N LEU A 239 -9.41 6.03 21.18
CA LEU A 239 -9.16 5.82 19.77
C LEU A 239 -10.39 6.17 18.92
N PHE A 240 -11.59 5.73 19.32
CA PHE A 240 -12.82 6.07 18.60
C PHE A 240 -13.05 7.58 18.60
N LYS A 241 -12.86 8.26 19.74
CA LYS A 241 -13.00 9.71 19.82
C LYS A 241 -12.07 10.44 18.84
N LYS A 242 -10.82 10.01 18.74
CA LYS A 242 -9.83 10.57 17.80
C LYS A 242 -10.18 10.34 16.33
N LEU A 243 -10.79 9.20 16.01
CA LEU A 243 -11.10 8.81 14.64
C LEU A 243 -12.49 9.30 14.18
N TYR A 244 -13.44 9.45 15.10
CA TYR A 244 -14.82 9.81 14.81
C TYR A 244 -15.17 11.22 15.31
N GLU A 245 -15.01 11.50 16.61
CA GLU A 245 -15.47 12.77 17.20
C GLU A 245 -14.59 13.96 16.77
N GLU A 246 -13.26 13.83 16.76
CA GLU A 246 -12.39 14.93 16.33
C GLU A 246 -12.60 15.30 14.84
N PRO A 247 -12.73 14.33 13.90
CA PRO A 247 -12.96 14.65 12.49
C PRO A 247 -14.39 15.01 12.11
N PHE A 248 -15.40 14.35 12.69
CA PHE A 248 -16.80 14.59 12.32
C PHE A 248 -17.50 15.58 13.26
N GLY A 249 -17.08 15.65 14.52
CA GLY A 249 -17.73 16.43 15.57
C GLY A 249 -17.49 17.94 15.51
N MET A 250 -16.64 18.43 14.61
CA MET A 250 -16.38 19.86 14.41
C MET A 250 -16.67 20.28 12.95
N PRO A 251 -17.40 21.39 12.72
CA PRO A 251 -17.51 22.02 11.40
C PRO A 251 -16.14 22.18 10.74
N GLY A 252 -15.99 21.71 9.49
CA GLY A 252 -14.72 21.73 8.77
C GLY A 252 -13.72 20.62 9.13
N GLY A 253 -14.09 19.65 9.96
CA GLY A 253 -13.22 18.51 10.26
C GLY A 253 -12.95 17.58 9.05
N GLU A 254 -11.86 16.82 9.14
CA GLU A 254 -11.26 16.09 8.03
C GLU A 254 -11.34 14.58 8.25
N PRO A 255 -12.33 13.87 7.68
CA PRO A 255 -12.53 12.45 7.95
C PRO A 255 -11.39 11.59 7.41
N TYR A 256 -11.10 10.50 8.12
CA TYR A 256 -10.13 9.50 7.67
C TYR A 256 -10.69 8.72 6.48
N GLY A 257 -9.93 8.67 5.39
CA GLY A 257 -10.26 7.92 4.18
C GLY A 257 -9.93 6.43 4.30
N CYS A 258 -8.82 6.12 4.95
CA CYS A 258 -8.41 4.77 5.33
C CYS A 258 -7.55 4.80 6.59
N LEU A 259 -7.39 3.63 7.21
CA LEU A 259 -6.45 3.39 8.29
C LEU A 259 -5.47 2.29 7.91
N VAL A 260 -4.20 2.51 8.18
CA VAL A 260 -3.11 1.55 7.99
C VAL A 260 -2.61 1.14 9.36
N GLY A 261 -2.69 -0.14 9.68
CA GLY A 261 -2.12 -0.71 10.89
C GLY A 261 -0.82 -1.43 10.58
N ASP A 262 0.29 -0.94 11.12
CA ASP A 262 1.60 -1.58 10.98
C ASP A 262 1.76 -2.75 11.95
N TYR A 263 0.83 -3.71 11.87
CA TYR A 263 0.79 -4.86 12.75
C TYR A 263 0.54 -6.14 11.95
N PRO A 264 1.29 -7.22 12.20
CA PRO A 264 0.94 -8.54 11.72
C PRO A 264 -0.15 -9.14 12.63
N PHE A 265 -1.20 -9.73 12.05
CA PHE A 265 -2.29 -10.39 12.79
C PHE A 265 -2.30 -11.91 12.59
N ASP A 266 -2.52 -12.66 13.67
CA ASP A 266 -2.63 -14.11 13.70
C ASP A 266 -4.03 -14.62 14.12
N ASN A 267 -4.16 -15.93 14.35
CA ASN A 267 -5.41 -16.55 14.81
C ASN A 267 -5.57 -16.57 16.34
N THR A 268 -4.74 -15.86 17.10
CA THR A 268 -4.89 -15.81 18.55
C THR A 268 -6.16 -15.05 18.94
N PRO A 269 -6.79 -15.38 20.09
CA PRO A 269 -8.00 -14.69 20.53
C PRO A 269 -7.81 -13.18 20.69
N ALA A 270 -6.62 -12.74 21.12
CA ALA A 270 -6.31 -11.32 21.30
C ALA A 270 -6.32 -10.55 19.97
N ASP A 271 -5.79 -11.15 18.91
CA ASP A 271 -5.75 -10.57 17.58
C ASP A 271 -7.12 -10.55 16.92
N ILE A 272 -7.88 -11.63 17.06
CA ILE A 272 -9.26 -11.70 16.55
C ILE A 272 -10.15 -10.66 17.24
N GLU A 273 -10.05 -10.52 18.56
CA GLU A 273 -10.76 -9.48 19.32
C GLU A 273 -10.37 -8.06 18.87
N LEU A 274 -9.08 -7.82 18.64
CA LEU A 274 -8.59 -6.53 18.17
C LEU A 274 -9.07 -6.23 16.75
N LEU A 275 -8.99 -7.18 15.82
CA LEU A 275 -9.54 -7.03 14.47
C LEU A 275 -11.04 -6.76 14.50
N ALA A 276 -11.81 -7.49 15.31
CA ALA A 276 -13.24 -7.25 15.47
C ALA A 276 -13.53 -5.83 16.00
N ALA A 277 -12.71 -5.35 16.95
CA ALA A 277 -12.84 -4.00 17.49
C ALA A 277 -12.50 -2.93 16.44
N MET A 278 -11.41 -3.11 15.69
CA MET A 278 -11.03 -2.22 14.59
C MET A 278 -12.09 -2.21 13.48
N GLY A 279 -12.63 -3.36 13.10
CA GLY A 279 -13.72 -3.47 12.13
C GLY A 279 -14.96 -2.66 12.54
N ARG A 280 -15.35 -2.70 13.82
CA ARG A 280 -16.47 -1.88 14.34
C ARG A 280 -16.18 -0.37 14.24
N ILE A 281 -14.98 0.05 14.63
CA ILE A 281 -14.56 1.46 14.53
C ILE A 281 -14.58 1.90 13.07
N CYS A 282 -13.95 1.12 12.20
CA CYS A 282 -13.77 1.40 10.78
C CYS A 282 -15.08 1.43 10.01
N ALA A 283 -16.02 0.55 10.36
CA ALA A 283 -17.37 0.58 9.82
C ALA A 283 -18.13 1.85 10.22
N ALA A 284 -17.92 2.36 11.44
CA ALA A 284 -18.59 3.56 11.93
C ALA A 284 -18.01 4.88 11.39
N ILE A 285 -16.69 4.95 11.16
CA ILE A 285 -16.03 6.10 10.53
C ILE A 285 -16.03 6.01 8.99
N HIS A 286 -16.51 4.89 8.43
CA HIS A 286 -16.44 4.57 7.00
C HIS A 286 -15.00 4.69 6.46
N ALA A 287 -14.04 4.01 7.08
CA ALA A 287 -12.64 4.04 6.64
C ALA A 287 -12.05 2.64 6.74
N PRO A 288 -11.74 1.96 5.62
CA PRO A 288 -11.14 0.62 5.66
C PRO A 288 -9.82 0.58 6.44
N PHE A 289 -9.65 -0.45 7.27
CA PHE A 289 -8.44 -0.80 8.00
C PHE A 289 -7.61 -1.82 7.22
N ILE A 290 -6.38 -1.47 6.91
CA ILE A 290 -5.44 -2.28 6.13
C ILE A 290 -4.25 -2.61 7.02
N ALA A 291 -4.00 -3.89 7.23
CA ALA A 291 -2.89 -4.38 8.03
C ALA A 291 -2.27 -5.62 7.39
N ALA A 292 -1.33 -6.28 8.07
CA ALA A 292 -0.70 -7.50 7.57
C ALA A 292 -1.26 -8.76 8.24
N ALA A 293 -1.26 -9.87 7.50
CA ALA A 293 -1.33 -11.19 8.11
C ALA A 293 0.05 -11.59 8.64
N SER A 294 0.08 -12.32 9.76
CA SER A 294 1.24 -13.06 10.26
C SER A 294 1.33 -14.41 9.54
N PRO A 295 2.52 -14.97 9.26
CA PRO A 295 2.63 -16.35 8.75
C PRO A 295 2.00 -17.37 9.72
N ALA A 296 2.02 -17.08 11.03
CA ALA A 296 1.39 -17.90 12.06
C ALA A 296 -0.13 -18.06 11.87
N LEU A 297 -0.80 -17.13 11.19
CA LEU A 297 -2.21 -17.23 10.82
C LEU A 297 -2.51 -18.42 9.90
N LEU A 298 -1.51 -18.94 9.19
CA LEU A 298 -1.62 -20.11 8.34
C LEU A 298 -0.90 -21.33 8.95
N GLY A 299 -0.54 -21.24 10.23
CA GLY A 299 0.25 -22.27 10.93
C GLY A 299 1.68 -22.41 10.43
N MET A 300 2.27 -21.32 9.90
CA MET A 300 3.63 -21.29 9.36
C MET A 300 4.56 -20.47 10.26
N ALA A 301 5.84 -20.82 10.31
CA ALA A 301 6.84 -19.98 10.98
C ALA A 301 7.24 -18.80 10.08
N SER A 302 7.31 -19.04 8.77
CA SER A 302 7.68 -18.03 7.78
C SER A 302 6.86 -18.14 6.49
N TRP A 303 6.79 -17.04 5.74
CA TRP A 303 6.10 -17.01 4.45
C TRP A 303 6.77 -17.90 3.38
N GLN A 304 8.02 -18.33 3.59
CA GLN A 304 8.70 -19.30 2.71
C GLN A 304 7.95 -20.64 2.64
N GLU A 305 7.16 -20.97 3.66
CA GLU A 305 6.41 -22.22 3.74
C GLU A 305 5.08 -22.19 2.98
N LEU A 306 4.69 -21.04 2.40
CA LEU A 306 3.41 -20.87 1.70
C LEU A 306 3.24 -21.83 0.50
N GLY A 307 4.36 -22.31 -0.06
CA GLY A 307 4.37 -23.34 -1.09
C GLY A 307 4.00 -24.74 -0.61
N HIS A 308 4.17 -25.05 0.68
CA HIS A 308 4.05 -26.43 1.21
C HIS A 308 2.60 -26.96 1.26
N PRO A 309 1.59 -26.21 1.75
CA PRO A 309 0.24 -26.76 1.86
C PRO A 309 -0.40 -26.96 0.48
N ARG A 310 -0.99 -28.13 0.25
CA ARG A 310 -1.73 -28.39 -1.01
C ARG A 310 -3.02 -27.58 -1.14
N ASP A 311 -3.65 -27.25 -0.04
CA ASP A 311 -4.95 -26.57 0.05
C ASP A 311 -5.01 -25.72 1.32
N LEU A 312 -4.96 -24.39 1.16
CA LEU A 312 -5.02 -23.46 2.28
C LEU A 312 -6.38 -23.44 2.98
N THR A 313 -7.46 -23.82 2.29
CA THR A 313 -8.82 -23.73 2.85
C THR A 313 -9.02 -24.70 4.02
N ARG A 314 -8.29 -25.82 4.03
CA ARG A 314 -8.35 -26.82 5.09
C ARG A 314 -7.81 -26.31 6.43
N ILE A 315 -6.85 -25.40 6.41
CA ILE A 315 -6.25 -24.82 7.62
C ILE A 315 -7.36 -24.16 8.47
N PHE A 316 -8.20 -23.37 7.79
CA PHE A 316 -9.29 -22.62 8.40
C PHE A 316 -10.53 -23.46 8.75
N MET A 317 -10.56 -24.76 8.45
CA MET A 317 -11.65 -25.66 8.85
C MET A 317 -11.46 -26.25 10.25
N THR A 318 -10.25 -26.15 10.81
CA THR A 318 -9.95 -26.70 12.13
C THR A 318 -10.67 -25.92 13.25
N PRO A 319 -10.89 -26.52 14.43
CA PRO A 319 -11.55 -25.84 15.55
C PRO A 319 -10.84 -24.59 16.05
N GLU A 320 -9.51 -24.53 15.93
CA GLU A 320 -8.68 -23.38 16.32
C GLU A 320 -9.09 -22.08 15.62
N TYR A 321 -9.66 -22.17 14.41
CA TYR A 321 -10.09 -21.02 13.62
C TYR A 321 -11.59 -20.72 13.76
N ALA A 322 -12.28 -21.26 14.76
CA ALA A 322 -13.71 -21.01 14.96
C ALA A 322 -14.04 -19.51 15.14
N GLN A 323 -13.24 -18.81 15.95
CA GLN A 323 -13.39 -17.36 16.13
C GLN A 323 -13.01 -16.57 14.88
N TRP A 324 -12.00 -17.04 14.13
CA TRP A 324 -11.60 -16.45 12.85
C TRP A 324 -12.75 -16.51 11.82
N ARG A 325 -13.41 -17.65 11.68
CA ARG A 325 -14.58 -17.80 10.81
C ARG A 325 -15.72 -16.86 11.25
N SER A 326 -15.99 -16.79 12.55
CA SER A 326 -16.99 -15.88 13.11
C SER A 326 -16.68 -14.40 12.82
N LEU A 327 -15.41 -14.01 12.87
CA LEU A 327 -14.97 -12.67 12.48
C LEU A 327 -15.25 -12.40 10.99
N ARG A 328 -14.92 -13.35 10.10
CA ARG A 328 -15.14 -13.22 8.65
C ARG A 328 -16.62 -13.16 8.27
N GLU A 329 -17.49 -13.81 9.04
CA GLU A 329 -18.94 -13.74 8.84
C GLU A 329 -19.55 -12.40 9.30
N SER A 330 -18.83 -11.63 10.14
CA SER A 330 -19.29 -10.32 10.61
C SER A 330 -19.29 -9.29 9.49
N GLU A 331 -20.38 -8.52 9.34
CA GLU A 331 -20.46 -7.45 8.33
C GLU A 331 -19.39 -6.36 8.50
N ASN A 332 -18.93 -6.12 9.73
CA ASN A 332 -17.88 -5.14 10.00
C ASN A 332 -16.52 -5.56 9.42
N SER A 333 -16.31 -6.85 9.15
CA SER A 333 -15.06 -7.35 8.53
C SER A 333 -14.90 -6.93 7.07
N ARG A 334 -15.95 -6.36 6.44
CA ARG A 334 -15.86 -5.71 5.12
C ARG A 334 -14.85 -4.56 5.14
N TYR A 335 -14.71 -3.89 6.28
CA TYR A 335 -13.77 -2.79 6.45
C TYR A 335 -12.38 -3.25 6.88
N ILE A 336 -12.07 -4.55 6.88
CA ILE A 336 -10.76 -5.08 7.26
C ILE A 336 -10.12 -5.72 6.04
N ALA A 337 -8.84 -5.43 5.80
CA ALA A 337 -8.05 -6.10 4.78
C ALA A 337 -6.67 -6.45 5.31
N LEU A 338 -6.22 -7.66 4.97
CA LEU A 338 -4.94 -8.20 5.45
C LEU A 338 -4.04 -8.54 4.28
N THR A 339 -2.93 -7.80 4.16
CA THR A 339 -1.92 -7.99 3.13
C THR A 339 -0.90 -9.04 3.49
N LEU A 340 -0.37 -9.75 2.49
CA LEU A 340 0.76 -10.67 2.64
C LEU A 340 1.43 -10.90 1.27
N PRO A 341 2.70 -11.33 1.21
CA PRO A 341 3.68 -11.28 2.28
C PRO A 341 4.22 -9.85 2.43
N ARG A 342 5.27 -9.65 3.23
CA ARG A 342 6.00 -8.38 3.33
C ARG A 342 6.87 -8.15 2.09
N PHE A 343 7.32 -6.91 1.90
CA PHE A 343 8.23 -6.53 0.81
C PHE A 343 9.55 -5.98 1.35
N LEU A 344 10.60 -6.02 0.53
CA LEU A 344 11.94 -5.65 0.95
C LEU A 344 12.06 -4.13 1.16
N GLY A 345 12.50 -3.70 2.35
CA GLY A 345 12.58 -2.29 2.72
C GLY A 345 13.88 -1.59 2.29
N ARG A 346 14.99 -2.33 2.24
CA ARG A 346 16.29 -1.83 1.77
C ARG A 346 17.13 -2.97 1.20
N LEU A 347 18.13 -2.63 0.39
CA LEU A 347 19.19 -3.56 0.05
C LEU A 347 20.08 -3.84 1.27
N PRO A 348 20.64 -5.05 1.39
CA PRO A 348 21.70 -5.34 2.34
C PRO A 348 22.90 -4.42 2.12
N TYR A 349 23.57 -4.03 3.20
CA TYR A 349 24.80 -3.25 3.09
C TYR A 349 25.93 -4.11 2.51
N GLY A 350 26.72 -3.53 1.63
CA GLY A 350 27.79 -4.24 0.94
C GLY A 350 28.42 -3.42 -0.17
N GLY A 351 29.67 -3.75 -0.54
CA GLY A 351 30.44 -2.98 -1.52
C GLY A 351 29.78 -2.94 -2.92
N GLY A 352 29.09 -4.03 -3.30
CA GLY A 352 28.38 -4.16 -4.57
C GLY A 352 26.91 -3.74 -4.55
N THR A 353 26.35 -3.43 -3.38
CA THR A 353 24.92 -3.17 -3.20
C THR A 353 24.67 -1.79 -2.61
N ASN A 354 24.84 -1.66 -1.30
CA ASN A 354 24.63 -0.44 -0.54
C ASN A 354 25.91 -0.15 0.27
N PRO A 355 26.90 0.54 -0.33
CA PRO A 355 28.24 0.67 0.23
C PRO A 355 28.25 1.59 1.45
N ILE A 356 29.15 1.30 2.40
CA ILE A 356 29.36 2.10 3.61
C ILE A 356 30.73 2.78 3.49
N GLY A 357 30.76 4.11 3.35
CA GLY A 357 32.01 4.82 3.04
C GLY A 357 33.11 4.73 4.11
N ILE A 358 32.78 4.41 5.37
CA ILE A 358 33.77 4.21 6.45
C ILE A 358 34.37 2.79 6.43
N LEU A 359 33.65 1.82 5.85
CA LEU A 359 34.01 0.40 5.90
C LEU A 359 33.64 -0.27 4.58
N ASP A 360 34.43 0.04 3.54
CA ASP A 360 34.23 -0.51 2.18
C ASP A 360 34.30 -2.05 2.12
N THR A 361 34.87 -2.69 3.15
CA THR A 361 35.01 -4.16 3.26
C THR A 361 33.87 -4.83 4.02
N PHE A 362 32.89 -4.07 4.52
CA PHE A 362 31.75 -4.67 5.22
C PHE A 362 30.69 -5.11 4.22
N ASP A 363 30.40 -6.40 4.25
CA ASP A 363 29.22 -6.99 3.64
C ASP A 363 28.31 -7.53 4.76
N GLU A 364 27.06 -7.06 4.77
CA GLU A 364 26.05 -7.52 5.71
C GLU A 364 25.77 -9.00 5.48
N ILE A 365 25.86 -9.80 6.55
CA ILE A 365 25.69 -11.25 6.46
C ILE A 365 24.21 -11.58 6.27
N THR A 366 23.74 -11.57 5.02
CA THR A 366 22.45 -12.15 4.66
C THR A 366 22.68 -13.60 4.28
N GLY A 367 22.34 -14.55 5.14
CA GLY A 367 22.49 -15.97 4.82
C GLY A 367 21.88 -16.28 3.45
N GLU A 368 22.52 -17.14 2.64
CA GLU A 368 22.19 -17.35 1.21
C GLU A 368 20.69 -17.65 0.95
N ALA A 369 19.94 -18.10 1.96
CA ALA A 369 18.50 -18.32 1.89
C ALA A 369 17.68 -17.79 3.08
N ASP A 370 18.32 -17.24 4.13
CA ASP A 370 17.57 -16.81 5.31
C ASP A 370 16.77 -15.55 5.01
N ALA A 371 15.45 -15.64 5.16
CA ALA A 371 14.59 -14.49 4.98
C ALA A 371 14.75 -13.51 6.14
N GLU A 372 15.09 -13.96 7.35
CA GLU A 372 15.02 -13.12 8.55
C GLU A 372 16.12 -12.07 8.63
N SER A 373 17.25 -12.27 7.95
CA SER A 373 18.34 -11.28 7.87
C SER A 373 17.96 -10.02 7.09
N TYR A 374 16.92 -10.06 6.26
CA TYR A 374 16.47 -8.91 5.46
C TYR A 374 15.46 -8.04 6.23
N VAL A 375 15.50 -6.73 5.97
CA VAL A 375 14.53 -5.79 6.55
C VAL A 375 13.25 -5.78 5.72
N TRP A 376 12.26 -6.55 6.16
CA TRP A 376 10.96 -6.67 5.50
C TRP A 376 9.95 -5.64 6.03
N CYS A 377 9.47 -4.77 5.13
CA CYS A 377 8.42 -3.79 5.39
C CYS A 377 7.03 -4.38 5.18
N ASN A 378 6.08 -3.91 5.98
CA ASN A 378 4.69 -4.33 5.92
C ASN A 378 4.02 -3.93 4.59
N ALA A 379 3.44 -4.89 3.86
CA ALA A 379 2.77 -4.65 2.58
C ALA A 379 1.50 -3.78 2.67
N ALA A 380 0.97 -3.53 3.87
CA ALA A 380 -0.09 -2.57 4.10
C ALA A 380 0.32 -1.16 3.65
N TYR A 381 1.61 -0.79 3.80
CA TYR A 381 2.14 0.48 3.29
C TYR A 381 2.12 0.53 1.76
N ALA A 382 2.45 -0.56 1.07
CA ALA A 382 2.40 -0.63 -0.39
C ALA A 382 0.96 -0.49 -0.91
N MET A 383 0.00 -1.13 -0.26
CA MET A 383 -1.43 -0.96 -0.60
C MET A 383 -1.90 0.47 -0.31
N ALA A 384 -1.46 1.08 0.78
CA ALA A 384 -1.77 2.47 1.12
C ALA A 384 -1.23 3.46 0.08
N VAL A 385 -0.02 3.24 -0.45
CA VAL A 385 0.53 4.03 -1.57
C VAL A 385 -0.37 3.90 -2.81
N ASN A 386 -0.85 2.70 -3.14
CA ASN A 386 -1.77 2.51 -4.28
C ASN A 386 -3.09 3.26 -4.08
N ILE A 387 -3.65 3.24 -2.86
CA ILE A 387 -4.87 3.98 -2.49
C ILE A 387 -4.64 5.49 -2.64
N ASN A 388 -3.57 6.01 -2.05
CA ASN A 388 -3.19 7.42 -2.13
C ASN A 388 -3.00 7.86 -3.59
N ARG A 389 -2.32 7.05 -4.40
CA ARG A 389 -2.10 7.28 -5.83
C ARG A 389 -3.40 7.30 -6.61
N ALA A 390 -4.32 6.38 -6.32
CA ALA A 390 -5.64 6.32 -6.95
C ALA A 390 -6.45 7.58 -6.65
N PHE A 391 -6.51 7.99 -5.37
CA PHE A 391 -7.18 9.22 -4.97
C PHE A 391 -6.55 10.45 -5.62
N ARG A 392 -5.22 10.56 -5.62
CA ARG A 392 -4.48 11.67 -6.24
C ARG A 392 -4.81 11.79 -7.73
N THR A 393 -4.87 10.66 -8.43
CA THR A 393 -5.03 10.62 -9.89
C THR A 393 -6.49 10.81 -10.31
N TYR A 394 -7.44 10.16 -9.61
CA TYR A 394 -8.82 10.06 -10.06
C TYR A 394 -9.84 10.73 -9.12
N GLY A 395 -9.45 11.12 -7.91
CA GLY A 395 -10.36 11.57 -6.85
C GLY A 395 -11.05 10.43 -6.09
N TRP A 396 -10.83 9.18 -6.52
CA TRP A 396 -11.47 7.97 -6.00
C TRP A 396 -10.44 6.85 -5.83
N CYS A 397 -10.70 5.95 -4.89
CA CYS A 397 -9.85 4.77 -4.64
C CYS A 397 -10.39 3.51 -5.34
N ALA A 398 -10.98 3.66 -6.54
CA ALA A 398 -11.56 2.56 -7.29
C ALA A 398 -10.52 1.72 -8.06
N ARG A 399 -9.33 2.27 -8.31
CA ARG A 399 -8.23 1.66 -9.09
C ARG A 399 -6.99 1.45 -8.24
N ILE A 400 -7.02 0.40 -7.43
CA ILE A 400 -5.98 0.05 -6.45
C ILE A 400 -5.45 -1.39 -6.62
N ARG A 401 -5.86 -2.08 -7.68
CA ARG A 401 -5.59 -3.50 -7.95
C ARG A 401 -5.36 -3.75 -9.44
N GLY A 402 -4.83 -4.92 -9.78
CA GLY A 402 -4.52 -5.34 -11.14
C GLY A 402 -3.30 -4.66 -11.74
N VAL A 403 -2.68 -5.33 -12.70
CA VAL A 403 -1.42 -4.89 -13.34
C VAL A 403 -1.58 -3.57 -14.08
N GLU A 404 -2.68 -3.38 -14.80
CA GLU A 404 -2.94 -2.13 -15.56
C GLU A 404 -3.91 -1.19 -14.82
N SER A 405 -4.37 -1.59 -13.63
CA SER A 405 -5.50 -0.95 -12.93
C SER A 405 -5.10 -0.31 -11.59
N GLY A 406 -3.81 0.00 -11.43
CA GLY A 406 -3.29 0.76 -10.29
C GLY A 406 -2.83 -0.08 -9.10
N GLY A 407 -2.78 -1.42 -9.24
CA GLY A 407 -2.30 -2.33 -8.20
C GLY A 407 -0.79 -2.56 -8.16
N VAL A 408 -0.03 -1.98 -9.10
CA VAL A 408 1.41 -2.22 -9.22
C VAL A 408 2.21 -1.40 -8.20
N VAL A 409 3.14 -2.08 -7.56
CA VAL A 409 4.16 -1.58 -6.66
C VAL A 409 5.48 -1.61 -7.42
N GLU A 410 6.04 -0.44 -7.71
CA GLU A 410 7.24 -0.27 -8.54
C GLU A 410 8.46 0.10 -7.69
N GLY A 411 9.66 -0.11 -8.23
CA GLY A 411 10.92 0.32 -7.61
C GLY A 411 11.24 -0.41 -6.31
N LEU A 412 10.86 -1.69 -6.19
CA LEU A 412 11.23 -2.49 -5.03
C LEU A 412 12.74 -2.81 -5.06
N PRO A 413 13.42 -2.85 -3.91
CA PRO A 413 14.82 -3.27 -3.85
C PRO A 413 15.01 -4.69 -4.40
N VAL A 414 16.01 -4.85 -5.25
CA VAL A 414 16.37 -6.14 -5.87
C VAL A 414 17.79 -6.49 -5.49
N HIS A 415 17.95 -7.59 -4.73
CA HIS A 415 19.27 -8.09 -4.35
C HIS A 415 19.65 -9.29 -5.25
N SER A 416 20.72 -9.15 -6.02
CA SER A 416 21.30 -10.23 -6.81
C SER A 416 22.57 -10.75 -6.14
N PHE A 417 22.69 -12.06 -6.00
CA PHE A 417 23.87 -12.71 -5.43
C PHE A 417 24.31 -13.88 -6.31
N HIS A 418 25.59 -14.25 -6.19
CA HIS A 418 26.13 -15.41 -6.85
C HIS A 418 25.96 -16.64 -5.96
N THR A 419 25.38 -17.71 -6.49
CA THR A 419 25.31 -18.99 -5.79
C THR A 419 26.66 -19.70 -5.84
N ASN A 420 26.84 -20.72 -5.00
CA ASN A 420 28.02 -21.59 -4.99
C ASN A 420 28.27 -22.28 -6.36
N GLU A 421 27.27 -22.37 -7.22
CA GLU A 421 27.37 -22.90 -8.58
C GLU A 421 27.75 -21.82 -9.63
N GLY A 422 28.04 -20.59 -9.20
CA GLY A 422 28.40 -19.46 -10.06
C GLY A 422 27.22 -18.82 -10.81
N ARG A 423 25.98 -19.23 -10.52
CA ARG A 423 24.78 -18.64 -11.12
C ARG A 423 24.42 -17.35 -10.40
N VAL A 424 23.98 -16.35 -11.15
CA VAL A 424 23.37 -15.14 -10.58
C VAL A 424 21.92 -15.46 -10.26
N GLU A 425 21.56 -15.41 -8.99
CA GLU A 425 20.18 -15.50 -8.53
C GLU A 425 19.71 -14.17 -7.97
N LEU A 426 18.40 -13.93 -8.12
CA LEU A 426 17.73 -12.72 -7.67
C LEU A 426 16.86 -13.10 -6.47
N LYS A 427 17.12 -12.47 -5.32
CA LYS A 427 16.23 -12.58 -4.17
C LYS A 427 14.92 -11.86 -4.51
N SER A 428 13.81 -12.57 -4.35
CA SER A 428 12.47 -12.01 -4.54
C SER A 428 12.29 -10.76 -3.65
N PRO A 429 11.84 -9.62 -4.20
CA PRO A 429 11.51 -8.40 -3.45
C PRO A 429 10.32 -8.57 -2.50
N THR A 430 9.53 -9.63 -2.66
CA THR A 430 8.57 -10.13 -1.67
C THR A 430 9.14 -11.38 -1.02
N GLU A 431 8.76 -11.67 0.23
CA GLU A 431 9.35 -12.81 0.96
C GLU A 431 9.26 -14.13 0.18
N ILE A 432 8.15 -14.36 -0.51
CA ILE A 432 7.98 -15.50 -1.41
C ILE A 432 7.30 -15.07 -2.70
N SER A 433 7.59 -15.78 -3.79
CA SER A 433 6.84 -15.68 -5.04
C SER A 433 5.53 -16.47 -4.95
N ILE A 434 4.41 -15.84 -5.30
CA ILE A 434 3.07 -16.42 -5.25
C ILE A 434 2.59 -16.69 -6.69
N THR A 435 2.08 -17.90 -6.95
CA THR A 435 1.49 -18.26 -8.25
C THR A 435 0.04 -17.83 -8.35
N ASP A 436 -0.48 -17.63 -9.56
CA ASP A 436 -1.88 -17.24 -9.79
C ASP A 436 -2.90 -18.17 -9.11
N ARG A 437 -2.61 -19.48 -9.08
CA ARG A 437 -3.46 -20.43 -8.34
C ARG A 437 -3.48 -20.10 -6.84
N ARG A 438 -2.31 -19.85 -6.25
CA ARG A 438 -2.19 -19.58 -4.82
C ARG A 438 -2.77 -18.22 -4.46
N GLU A 439 -2.61 -17.24 -5.34
CA GLU A 439 -3.26 -15.94 -5.27
C GLU A 439 -4.79 -16.09 -5.16
N ALA A 440 -5.42 -16.83 -6.09
CA ALA A 440 -6.86 -17.05 -6.07
C ALA A 440 -7.35 -17.82 -4.82
N GLU A 441 -6.55 -18.75 -4.30
CA GLU A 441 -6.82 -19.44 -3.03
C GLU A 441 -6.80 -18.47 -1.83
N LEU A 442 -5.81 -17.58 -1.78
CA LEU A 442 -5.68 -16.55 -0.74
C LEU A 442 -6.78 -15.49 -0.83
N GLU A 443 -7.10 -15.05 -2.04
CA GLU A 443 -8.17 -14.09 -2.29
C GLU A 443 -9.53 -14.63 -1.78
N LYS A 444 -9.83 -15.90 -2.07
CA LYS A 444 -11.03 -16.58 -1.55
C LYS A 444 -11.07 -16.65 -0.02
N LEU A 445 -9.91 -16.67 0.61
CA LEU A 445 -9.75 -16.65 2.06
C LEU A 445 -9.79 -15.24 2.67
N GLY A 446 -9.99 -14.19 1.85
CA GLY A 446 -10.13 -12.80 2.31
C GLY A 446 -8.79 -12.10 2.54
N PHE A 447 -7.73 -12.56 1.90
CA PHE A 447 -6.40 -11.93 1.96
C PHE A 447 -6.11 -11.07 0.73
N LEU A 448 -5.15 -10.17 0.90
CA LEU A 448 -4.59 -9.32 -0.15
C LEU A 448 -3.14 -9.73 -0.47
N PRO A 449 -2.94 -10.69 -1.39
CA PRO A 449 -1.62 -11.12 -1.78
C PRO A 449 -0.90 -10.06 -2.64
N LEU A 450 0.36 -9.77 -2.29
CA LEU A 450 1.30 -8.97 -3.09
C LEU A 450 2.21 -9.93 -3.88
N LEU A 451 2.04 -9.94 -5.19
CA LEU A 451 2.74 -10.87 -6.08
C LEU A 451 3.96 -10.19 -6.70
N HIS A 452 5.15 -10.72 -6.46
CA HIS A 452 6.32 -10.33 -7.24
C HIS A 452 6.18 -10.77 -8.69
N ARG A 453 6.47 -9.86 -9.63
CA ARG A 453 6.58 -10.19 -11.04
C ARG A 453 7.99 -10.71 -11.32
N PRO A 454 8.16 -11.97 -11.77
CA PRO A 454 9.47 -12.58 -11.98
C PRO A 454 10.39 -11.73 -12.86
N ASN A 455 11.68 -11.71 -12.52
CA ASN A 455 12.73 -10.97 -13.22
C ASN A 455 12.47 -9.46 -13.36
N SER A 456 11.77 -8.87 -12.40
CA SER A 456 11.55 -7.42 -12.33
C SER A 456 11.67 -6.91 -10.89
N ASP A 457 11.73 -5.59 -10.74
CA ASP A 457 11.65 -4.84 -9.48
C ASP A 457 10.21 -4.46 -9.11
N THR A 458 9.22 -5.13 -9.71
CA THR A 458 7.80 -4.81 -9.55
C THR A 458 7.03 -5.93 -8.85
N ALA A 459 6.03 -5.54 -8.07
CA ALA A 459 5.04 -6.44 -7.51
C ALA A 459 3.63 -5.90 -7.76
N VAL A 460 2.59 -6.71 -7.59
CA VAL A 460 1.22 -6.32 -7.89
C VAL A 460 0.22 -6.95 -6.92
N PHE A 461 -0.76 -6.15 -6.49
CA PHE A 461 -2.01 -6.66 -5.91
C PHE A 461 -2.97 -6.97 -7.05
N ILE A 462 -3.19 -8.24 -7.36
CA ILE A 462 -4.14 -8.65 -8.42
C ILE A 462 -5.58 -8.45 -7.94
N GLY A 463 -5.89 -9.02 -6.77
CA GLY A 463 -7.14 -8.84 -6.01
C GLY A 463 -7.20 -7.60 -5.14
N ALA A 464 -8.41 -7.27 -4.65
CA ALA A 464 -8.60 -6.34 -3.54
C ALA A 464 -9.79 -6.76 -2.64
N GLN A 465 -9.75 -7.99 -2.10
CA GLN A 465 -10.76 -8.47 -1.15
C GLN A 465 -10.55 -7.93 0.26
N SER A 466 -11.67 -7.71 0.95
CA SER A 466 -11.70 -7.61 2.39
C SER A 466 -11.68 -8.98 3.05
N LEU A 467 -11.56 -8.99 4.37
CA LEU A 467 -11.61 -10.18 5.20
C LEU A 467 -13.00 -10.86 5.19
N TYR A 468 -14.04 -10.09 4.84
CA TYR A 468 -15.43 -10.55 4.84
C TYR A 468 -15.67 -11.77 3.96
N GLN A 469 -16.36 -12.75 4.52
CA GLN A 469 -16.88 -13.88 3.77
C GLN A 469 -18.34 -13.61 3.40
N PRO A 470 -18.63 -13.28 2.12
CA PRO A 470 -19.99 -12.97 1.72
C PRO A 470 -20.90 -14.21 1.80
N PRO A 471 -22.11 -14.08 2.38
CA PRO A 471 -23.08 -15.16 2.41
C PRO A 471 -23.52 -15.51 0.99
N ARG A 472 -23.86 -16.78 0.79
CA ARG A 472 -24.49 -17.27 -0.43
C ARG A 472 -26.00 -17.35 -0.20
N PHE A 473 -26.74 -16.80 -1.15
CA PHE A 473 -28.18 -16.85 -1.21
C PHE A 473 -28.63 -17.70 -2.38
N ASP A 474 -29.86 -18.21 -2.32
CA ASP A 474 -30.47 -18.97 -3.41
C ASP A 474 -30.62 -18.13 -4.67
N HIS A 475 -30.88 -16.82 -4.51
CA HIS A 475 -30.98 -15.90 -5.64
C HIS A 475 -29.59 -15.46 -6.13
N PRO A 476 -29.25 -15.67 -7.42
CA PRO A 476 -27.92 -15.34 -7.96
C PRO A 476 -27.57 -13.85 -7.79
N GLU A 477 -28.53 -12.95 -7.99
CA GLU A 477 -28.30 -11.50 -7.86
C GLU A 477 -28.00 -11.07 -6.42
N ALA A 478 -28.65 -11.69 -5.42
CA ALA A 478 -28.37 -11.40 -4.02
C ALA A 478 -26.96 -11.86 -3.63
N SER A 479 -26.54 -13.04 -4.12
CA SER A 479 -25.18 -13.53 -3.96
C SER A 479 -24.15 -12.63 -4.65
N ALA A 480 -24.47 -12.11 -5.85
CA ALA A 480 -23.61 -11.16 -6.56
C ALA A 480 -23.45 -9.85 -5.78
N ASN A 481 -24.54 -9.30 -5.25
CA ASN A 481 -24.51 -8.08 -4.42
C ASN A 481 -23.68 -8.27 -3.15
N ALA A 482 -23.83 -9.41 -2.47
CA ALA A 482 -23.02 -9.73 -1.29
C ALA A 482 -21.52 -9.84 -1.63
N ALA A 483 -21.18 -10.42 -2.79
CA ALA A 483 -19.80 -10.54 -3.25
C ALA A 483 -19.17 -9.19 -3.61
N ILE A 484 -19.94 -8.23 -4.12
CA ILE A 484 -19.48 -6.85 -4.37
C ILE A 484 -19.13 -6.16 -3.04
N ALA A 485 -19.95 -6.37 -2.01
CA ALA A 485 -19.74 -5.78 -0.68
C ALA A 485 -18.47 -6.28 0.04
N ALA A 486 -17.85 -7.36 -0.44
CA ALA A 486 -16.58 -7.88 0.08
C ALA A 486 -15.34 -7.22 -0.56
N ARG A 487 -15.49 -6.36 -1.57
CA ARG A 487 -14.36 -5.82 -2.34
C ARG A 487 -14.04 -4.39 -1.96
N LEU A 488 -12.76 -4.13 -1.66
CA LEU A 488 -12.30 -2.82 -1.20
C LEU A 488 -12.58 -1.66 -2.16
N PRO A 489 -12.39 -1.78 -3.50
CA PRO A 489 -12.65 -0.67 -4.42
C PRO A 489 -14.07 -0.11 -4.28
N PHE A 490 -15.06 -0.98 -4.05
CA PHE A 490 -16.45 -0.58 -3.87
C PHE A 490 -16.71 -0.04 -2.46
N ILE A 491 -16.10 -0.64 -1.44
CA ILE A 491 -16.17 -0.12 -0.07
C ILE A 491 -15.59 1.29 0.01
N PHE A 492 -14.50 1.59 -0.69
CA PHE A 492 -13.92 2.94 -0.75
C PHE A 492 -14.86 3.96 -1.39
N VAL A 493 -15.54 3.60 -2.48
CA VAL A 493 -16.53 4.46 -3.12
C VAL A 493 -17.67 4.75 -2.16
N CYS A 494 -18.27 3.71 -1.55
CA CYS A 494 -19.34 3.86 -0.56
C CYS A 494 -18.90 4.70 0.65
N SER A 495 -17.69 4.44 1.16
CA SER A 495 -17.11 5.17 2.29
C SER A 495 -16.98 6.66 2.00
N ARG A 496 -16.50 7.01 0.80
CA ARG A 496 -16.34 8.39 0.40
C ARG A 496 -17.68 9.10 0.27
N PHE A 497 -18.71 8.46 -0.30
CA PHE A 497 -20.06 9.01 -0.31
C PHE A 497 -20.60 9.21 1.11
N ALA A 498 -20.39 8.26 2.02
CA ALA A 498 -20.80 8.38 3.41
C ALA A 498 -20.14 9.59 4.10
N HIS A 499 -18.84 9.85 3.86
CA HIS A 499 -18.15 11.04 4.37
C HIS A 499 -18.82 12.34 3.93
N TYR A 500 -19.13 12.46 2.64
CA TYR A 500 -19.81 13.64 2.12
C TYR A 500 -21.24 13.75 2.63
N LEU A 501 -22.00 12.66 2.70
CA LEU A 501 -23.36 12.69 3.23
C LEU A 501 -23.41 13.11 4.70
N MET A 502 -22.44 12.67 5.52
CA MET A 502 -22.30 13.12 6.90
C MET A 502 -21.95 14.61 7.01
N ALA A 503 -21.08 15.12 6.13
CA ALA A 503 -20.74 16.54 6.09
C ALA A 503 -21.92 17.41 5.61
N ILE A 504 -22.57 16.98 4.52
CA ILE A 504 -23.77 17.61 3.95
C ILE A 504 -24.90 17.64 4.96
N SER A 505 -25.17 16.53 5.66
CA SER A 505 -26.27 16.45 6.62
C SER A 505 -26.06 17.45 7.75
N ARG A 506 -24.85 17.53 8.30
CA ARG A 506 -24.47 18.51 9.33
C ARG A 506 -24.61 19.95 8.86
N ASP A 507 -24.01 20.27 7.71
CA ASP A 507 -23.93 21.65 7.22
C ASP A 507 -25.31 22.18 6.75
N ARG A 508 -26.26 21.29 6.46
CA ARG A 508 -27.63 21.64 6.05
C ARG A 508 -28.68 21.47 7.15
N VAL A 509 -28.32 21.04 8.36
CA VAL A 509 -29.25 21.02 9.50
C VAL A 509 -29.80 22.43 9.73
N GLY A 510 -31.13 22.54 9.85
CA GLY A 510 -31.83 23.81 10.06
C GLY A 510 -32.23 24.57 8.79
N ALA A 511 -31.85 24.08 7.60
CA ALA A 511 -32.34 24.65 6.34
C ALA A 511 -33.83 24.31 6.13
N PHE A 512 -34.64 25.31 5.78
CA PHE A 512 -36.05 25.13 5.42
C PHE A 512 -36.18 24.48 4.03
N LYS A 513 -36.04 23.16 3.93
CA LYS A 513 -36.23 22.41 2.69
C LYS A 513 -37.25 21.29 2.86
N GLU A 514 -38.18 21.19 1.91
CA GLU A 514 -39.06 20.02 1.79
C GLU A 514 -38.23 18.77 1.46
N ILE A 515 -38.66 17.61 1.96
CA ILE A 515 -37.97 16.32 1.77
C ILE A 515 -37.75 16.01 0.29
N LYS A 516 -38.78 16.22 -0.54
CA LYS A 516 -38.71 16.04 -2.00
C LYS A 516 -37.74 17.00 -2.69
N ALA A 517 -37.47 18.17 -2.12
CA ALA A 517 -36.46 19.08 -2.64
C ALA A 517 -35.04 18.59 -2.27
N LEU A 518 -34.85 18.10 -1.04
CA LEU A 518 -33.58 17.53 -0.60
C LEU A 518 -33.23 16.24 -1.36
N GLU A 519 -34.21 15.35 -1.57
CA GLU A 519 -34.07 14.11 -2.35
C GLU A 519 -33.65 14.40 -3.79
N ARG A 520 -34.34 15.34 -4.47
CA ARG A 520 -33.97 15.75 -5.83
C ARG A 520 -32.56 16.33 -5.89
N TRP A 521 -32.19 17.15 -4.92
CA TRP A 521 -30.85 17.73 -4.87
C TRP A 521 -29.77 16.67 -4.63
N LEU A 522 -29.99 15.71 -3.72
CA LEU A 522 -29.05 14.60 -3.47
C LEU A 522 -28.87 13.75 -4.73
N ASN A 523 -29.95 13.40 -5.42
CA ASN A 523 -29.87 12.65 -6.68
C ASN A 523 -29.14 13.43 -7.78
N GLN A 524 -29.34 14.76 -7.86
CA GLN A 524 -28.58 15.63 -8.79
C GLN A 524 -27.09 15.73 -8.42
N TRP A 525 -26.76 15.64 -7.14
CA TRP A 525 -25.37 15.65 -6.68
C TRP A 525 -24.68 14.31 -6.99
N VAL A 526 -25.30 13.18 -6.64
CA VAL A 526 -24.70 11.85 -6.87
C VAL A 526 -24.55 11.55 -8.37
N SER A 527 -25.50 12.01 -9.22
CA SER A 527 -25.45 11.75 -10.67
C SER A 527 -24.24 12.37 -11.38
N GLN A 528 -23.58 13.35 -10.79
CA GLN A 528 -22.32 13.93 -11.32
C GLN A 528 -21.19 12.89 -11.40
N TYR A 529 -21.26 11.87 -10.54
CA TYR A 529 -20.26 10.82 -10.41
C TYR A 529 -20.69 9.50 -11.07
N VAL A 530 -21.80 9.52 -11.82
CA VAL A 530 -22.28 8.40 -12.64
C VAL A 530 -21.75 8.55 -14.07
N ASP A 531 -21.17 7.47 -14.60
CA ASP A 531 -20.78 7.37 -16.01
C ASP A 531 -22.03 7.12 -16.87
N PRO A 532 -22.39 8.04 -17.79
CA PRO A 532 -23.59 7.90 -18.60
C PRO A 532 -23.47 6.79 -19.66
N GLU A 533 -22.26 6.44 -20.08
CA GLU A 533 -22.02 5.42 -21.10
C GLU A 533 -20.92 4.44 -20.68
N PRO A 534 -21.18 3.60 -19.67
CA PRO A 534 -20.16 2.70 -19.12
C PRO A 534 -19.69 1.64 -20.13
N GLY A 535 -20.36 1.46 -21.27
CA GLY A 535 -19.93 0.56 -22.35
C GLY A 535 -18.83 1.16 -23.25
N SER A 536 -18.84 2.47 -23.49
CA SER A 536 -17.94 3.18 -24.42
C SER A 536 -16.81 3.94 -23.71
N SER A 537 -17.02 4.31 -22.43
CA SER A 537 -16.06 5.07 -21.63
C SER A 537 -14.73 4.34 -21.43
N THR A 538 -13.63 5.10 -21.47
CA THR A 538 -12.28 4.59 -21.18
C THR A 538 -12.14 4.19 -19.71
N GLY A 539 -11.17 3.32 -19.39
CA GLY A 539 -10.90 2.94 -18.00
C GLY A 539 -10.50 4.12 -17.10
N GLU A 540 -9.95 5.19 -17.65
CA GLU A 540 -9.65 6.43 -16.91
C GLU A 540 -10.91 7.25 -16.63
N ALA A 541 -11.81 7.39 -17.61
CA ALA A 541 -13.09 8.07 -17.42
C ALA A 541 -13.95 7.36 -16.35
N ARG A 542 -14.01 6.03 -16.39
CA ARG A 542 -14.70 5.21 -15.36
C ARG A 542 -14.06 5.33 -13.98
N ALA A 543 -12.74 5.57 -13.90
CA ALA A 543 -12.07 5.77 -12.62
C ALA A 543 -12.46 7.10 -11.97
N GLY A 544 -12.67 8.14 -12.78
CA GLY A 544 -13.15 9.45 -12.32
C GLY A 544 -14.64 9.47 -11.99
N LYS A 545 -15.42 8.53 -12.53
CA LYS A 545 -16.87 8.35 -12.31
C LYS A 545 -17.17 6.88 -12.00
N PRO A 546 -16.97 6.44 -10.76
CA PRO A 546 -16.92 5.01 -10.42
C PRO A 546 -18.30 4.31 -10.42
N LEU A 547 -19.39 5.03 -10.68
CA LEU A 547 -20.75 4.52 -10.62
C LEU A 547 -21.33 4.35 -12.03
N ALA A 548 -22.03 3.23 -12.25
CA ALA A 548 -22.87 3.01 -13.42
C ALA A 548 -24.30 3.55 -13.22
N ALA A 549 -24.80 3.53 -11.98
CA ALA A 549 -26.07 4.14 -11.59
C ALA A 549 -26.06 4.48 -10.10
N ALA A 550 -26.94 5.40 -9.70
CA ALA A 550 -27.15 5.71 -8.29
C ALA A 550 -28.54 6.31 -8.03
N GLU A 551 -29.05 6.06 -6.84
CA GLU A 551 -30.35 6.58 -6.39
C GLU A 551 -30.31 6.86 -4.88
N VAL A 552 -30.90 7.97 -4.47
CA VAL A 552 -31.09 8.34 -3.06
C VAL A 552 -32.58 8.50 -2.79
N VAL A 553 -33.08 7.78 -1.80
CA VAL A 553 -34.48 7.85 -1.34
C VAL A 553 -34.50 8.39 0.08
N LEU A 554 -35.34 9.41 0.33
CA LEU A 554 -35.51 10.01 1.66
C LEU A 554 -36.90 9.73 2.21
N GLU A 555 -36.96 9.27 3.46
CA GLU A 555 -38.19 9.00 4.19
C GLU A 555 -38.18 9.71 5.54
N GLU A 556 -39.35 10.13 6.04
CA GLU A 556 -39.43 10.64 7.42
C GLU A 556 -39.19 9.52 8.42
N SER A 557 -38.28 9.78 9.36
CA SER A 557 -38.16 8.98 10.56
C SER A 557 -39.42 9.26 11.39
N GLY A 558 -40.23 8.23 11.64
CA GLY A 558 -41.43 8.33 12.48
C GLY A 558 -41.16 8.71 13.95
N GLU A 559 -39.90 8.97 14.31
CA GLU A 559 -39.48 9.34 15.67
C GLU A 559 -39.74 10.82 16.01
N ALA A 560 -39.57 11.74 15.05
CA ALA A 560 -39.80 13.17 15.26
C ALA A 560 -39.84 13.98 13.94
N LEU A 561 -40.59 15.09 13.94
CA LEU A 561 -40.66 16.01 12.79
C LEU A 561 -39.26 16.53 12.42
N GLY A 562 -38.90 16.41 11.14
CA GLY A 562 -37.62 16.87 10.60
C GLY A 562 -36.47 15.86 10.64
N PHE A 563 -36.68 14.66 11.20
CA PHE A 563 -35.71 13.56 11.11
C PHE A 563 -35.97 12.74 9.85
N LEU A 564 -34.92 12.45 9.09
CA LEU A 564 -35.00 11.74 7.80
C LEU A 564 -34.11 10.50 7.81
N ASN A 565 -34.60 9.43 7.21
CA ASN A 565 -33.83 8.25 6.86
C ASN A 565 -33.46 8.33 5.37
N ALA A 566 -32.18 8.18 5.05
CA ALA A 566 -31.69 8.13 3.69
C ALA A 566 -31.30 6.69 3.32
N GLN A 567 -31.89 6.16 2.25
CA GLN A 567 -31.45 4.93 1.61
C GLN A 567 -30.68 5.31 0.34
N VAL A 568 -29.44 4.84 0.22
CA VAL A 568 -28.54 5.20 -0.87
C VAL A 568 -28.16 3.93 -1.62
N PHE A 569 -28.57 3.84 -2.87
CA PHE A 569 -28.29 2.75 -3.78
C PHE A 569 -27.18 3.17 -4.73
N LEU A 570 -26.03 2.48 -4.70
CA LEU A 570 -24.89 2.77 -5.55
C LEU A 570 -24.56 1.53 -6.38
N GLN A 571 -24.68 1.64 -7.70
CA GLN A 571 -24.27 0.58 -8.63
C GLN A 571 -22.88 0.92 -9.17
N PRO A 572 -21.83 0.18 -8.80
CA PRO A 572 -20.49 0.46 -9.29
C PRO A 572 -20.30 0.03 -10.75
N SER A 573 -19.33 0.63 -11.43
CA SER A 573 -18.92 0.20 -12.76
C SER A 573 -18.28 -1.20 -12.74
N TYR A 574 -18.49 -1.97 -13.81
CA TYR A 574 -17.92 -3.32 -13.96
C TYR A 574 -16.38 -3.32 -13.94
N GLN A 575 -15.79 -4.29 -13.24
CA GLN A 575 -14.36 -4.61 -13.26
C GLN A 575 -14.18 -6.10 -13.57
N LEU A 576 -13.19 -6.42 -14.41
CA LEU A 576 -12.86 -7.81 -14.74
C LEU A 576 -12.21 -8.50 -13.54
N GLU A 577 -12.80 -9.61 -13.10
CA GLU A 577 -12.30 -10.41 -11.96
C GLU A 577 -11.58 -11.69 -12.40
N GLY A 578 -12.01 -12.29 -13.50
CA GLY A 578 -11.45 -13.54 -14.00
C GLY A 578 -12.10 -13.96 -15.31
N LEU A 579 -11.40 -14.81 -16.05
CA LEU A 579 -11.85 -15.33 -17.34
C LEU A 579 -11.51 -16.82 -17.43
N THR A 580 -12.52 -17.64 -17.64
CA THR A 580 -12.33 -19.06 -17.99
C THR A 580 -12.62 -19.22 -19.47
N ALA A 581 -11.62 -19.59 -20.25
CA ALA A 581 -11.75 -19.84 -21.68
C ALA A 581 -11.73 -21.34 -21.98
N ALA A 582 -12.70 -21.81 -22.77
CA ALA A 582 -12.71 -23.15 -23.35
C ALA A 582 -12.45 -23.03 -24.86
N MET A 583 -11.31 -23.55 -25.32
CA MET A 583 -10.96 -23.55 -26.74
C MET A 583 -11.55 -24.77 -27.43
N ARG A 584 -12.19 -24.55 -28.58
CA ARG A 584 -12.70 -25.60 -29.46
C ARG A 584 -12.17 -25.38 -30.86
N ILE A 585 -11.84 -26.47 -31.53
CA ILE A 585 -11.44 -26.47 -32.94
C ILE A 585 -12.65 -26.98 -33.71
N ASP A 586 -13.30 -26.09 -34.46
CA ASP A 586 -14.45 -26.42 -35.29
C ASP A 586 -14.09 -26.15 -36.77
N LEU A 587 -14.44 -27.09 -37.66
CA LEU A 587 -14.21 -26.96 -39.11
C LEU A 587 -15.02 -25.82 -39.73
N ILE A 588 -16.21 -25.57 -39.17
CA ILE A 588 -17.09 -24.46 -39.50
C ILE A 588 -17.44 -23.80 -38.17
N LEU A 589 -17.13 -22.52 -38.06
CA LEU A 589 -17.45 -21.76 -36.86
C LEU A 589 -18.97 -21.70 -36.67
N PRO A 590 -19.51 -22.07 -35.50
CA PRO A 590 -20.95 -22.21 -35.28
C PRO A 590 -21.73 -20.88 -35.31
N TYR A 591 -21.02 -19.74 -35.27
CA TYR A 591 -21.60 -18.40 -35.24
C TYR A 591 -20.92 -17.43 -36.22
N ALA A 592 -20.20 -17.95 -37.22
CA ALA A 592 -19.54 -17.12 -38.24
C ALA A 592 -20.49 -16.70 -39.36
#